data_AF-E2IGU4-F1
#
_entry.id   AF-E2IGU4-F1
#
_cell.length_a   1.000
_cell.length_b   1.000
_cell.length_c   1.000
_cell.angle_alpha   90.00
_cell.angle_beta   90.00
_cell.angle_gamma   90.00
#
_symmetry.space_group_name_H-M   'P 1'
#
loop_
_entity.id
_entity.type
_entity.pdbx_description
1 polymer ?
#
loop_
_entity_poly.entity_id
_entity_poly.type
_entity_poly.pdbx_seq_one_letter_code
_entity_poly.pdbx_strand_id
1 'polypeptide(L)'
;GAAGGRSRWRAGALLLCAAFASMKGYHIMSGAVVPAGLLPALRHVLSPPDDAVARVAALWRPWPLPVAGGSVAALSLPALDALLGDIVPASLHPAIPARCVRSRQLSFLAGCLCAEQALAGLPLTAAVLDRDPSGRPRWPAGVTGSITHSPTLAAAVAAWSPQPDGLGVDCEPLAAGGQLDDIVSACCTAADRACLPSRAAGTMATLIFSAKEAGYKALSHRFGRIVDFTEFEVCQLAQDAGQLWLAPVPGSEWHRRIQPFAVQFTFDADS
;
A
#
# COMPACT_ATOMS: atom_id res chain seq x y z
N GLY A 1 -2.71 -41.56 -11.74
CA GLY A 1 -1.91 -40.33 -11.63
C GLY A 1 -2.81 -39.20 -11.23
N ALA A 2 -2.75 -38.78 -9.97
CA ALA A 2 -3.47 -37.61 -9.47
C ALA A 2 -2.42 -36.57 -9.10
N ALA A 3 -2.29 -35.51 -9.91
CA ALA A 3 -1.49 -34.35 -9.57
C ALA A 3 -2.21 -33.64 -8.41
N GLY A 4 -1.75 -33.89 -7.19
CA GLY A 4 -2.15 -33.12 -6.01
C GLY A 4 -1.66 -31.68 -6.18
N GLY A 5 -2.57 -30.79 -6.60
CA GLY A 5 -2.34 -29.35 -6.57
C GLY A 5 -2.10 -28.94 -5.13
N ARG A 6 -0.83 -28.75 -4.76
CA ARG A 6 -0.46 -28.09 -3.50
C ARG A 6 -1.15 -26.72 -3.51
N SER A 7 -1.86 -26.36 -2.44
CA SER A 7 -2.46 -25.02 -2.36
C SER A 7 -1.34 -23.99 -2.58
N ARG A 8 -1.53 -23.09 -3.55
CA ARG A 8 -0.62 -21.95 -3.80
C ARG A 8 -0.56 -20.97 -2.63
N TRP A 9 -1.38 -21.19 -1.61
CA TRP A 9 -1.65 -20.30 -0.49
C TRP A 9 -1.09 -20.95 0.77
N ARG A 10 -0.08 -20.32 1.37
CA ARG A 10 0.53 -20.73 2.65
C ARG A 10 0.11 -19.75 3.74
N ALA A 11 -0.04 -20.24 4.97
CA ALA A 11 -0.19 -19.37 6.13
C ALA A 11 1.06 -18.48 6.28
N GLY A 12 0.87 -17.18 6.50
CA GLY A 12 1.94 -16.18 6.55
C GLY A 12 2.16 -15.39 5.26
N ALA A 13 1.57 -15.82 4.13
CA ALA A 13 1.68 -15.09 2.87
C ALA A 13 1.03 -13.70 2.95
N LEU A 14 1.70 -12.68 2.41
CA LEU A 14 1.09 -11.37 2.21
C LEU A 14 0.42 -11.33 0.84
N LEU A 15 -0.84 -10.93 0.83
CA LEU A 15 -1.49 -10.50 -0.38
C LEU A 15 -1.07 -9.07 -0.69
N LEU A 16 -0.69 -8.81 -1.93
CA LEU A 16 -0.30 -7.49 -2.40
C LEU A 16 -1.23 -7.09 -3.54
N CYS A 17 -1.77 -5.87 -3.50
CA CYS A 17 -2.62 -5.32 -4.55
C CYS A 17 -2.04 -4.00 -5.08
N ALA A 18 -2.19 -3.77 -6.39
CA ALA A 18 -1.87 -2.51 -7.06
C ALA A 18 -3.01 -2.13 -8.01
N ALA A 19 -3.58 -0.94 -7.79
CA ALA A 19 -4.69 -0.40 -8.56
C ALA A 19 -4.24 0.85 -9.33
N PHE A 20 -4.65 0.92 -10.60
CA PHE A 20 -4.54 2.11 -11.44
C PHE A 20 -5.96 2.52 -11.84
N ALA A 21 -6.39 3.72 -11.47
CA ALA A 21 -7.75 4.20 -11.74
C ALA A 21 -7.74 5.58 -12.40
N SER A 22 -8.49 5.73 -13.50
CA SER A 22 -8.60 6.99 -14.26
C SER A 22 -10.04 7.54 -14.24
N MET A 23 -10.19 8.87 -14.19
CA MET A 23 -11.47 9.58 -14.32
C MET A 23 -11.35 10.75 -15.31
N LYS A 24 -12.43 11.06 -16.06
CA LYS A 24 -12.45 12.20 -16.99
C LYS A 24 -12.39 13.56 -16.26
N GLY A 25 -11.38 14.38 -16.61
CA GLY A 25 -11.33 15.84 -16.46
C GLY A 25 -11.21 16.40 -15.03
N TYR A 26 -10.00 16.66 -14.53
CA TYR A 26 -9.75 17.47 -13.32
C TYR A 26 -8.28 17.92 -13.20
N HIS A 27 -8.01 19.05 -12.53
CA HIS A 27 -6.66 19.53 -12.21
C HIS A 27 -6.58 19.94 -10.72
N ILE A 28 -5.42 19.78 -10.06
CA ILE A 28 -5.20 20.11 -8.63
C ILE A 28 -4.08 21.14 -8.49
N MET A 29 -4.23 22.10 -7.56
CA MET A 29 -3.27 23.16 -7.26
C MET A 29 -2.40 22.87 -6.01
N SER A 30 -1.17 23.42 -6.02
CA SER A 30 -0.06 23.22 -5.07
C SER A 30 -0.09 24.20 -3.88
N GLY A 31 0.44 23.76 -2.72
CA GLY A 31 0.69 24.57 -1.52
C GLY A 31 2.10 24.31 -0.93
N ALA A 32 2.53 25.18 0.00
CA ALA A 32 3.92 25.43 0.42
C ALA A 32 4.61 24.38 1.33
N VAL A 33 5.95 24.53 1.45
CA VAL A 33 7.03 23.51 1.56
C VAL A 33 7.73 23.44 2.94
N VAL A 34 8.18 22.24 3.38
CA VAL A 34 9.27 22.06 4.39
C VAL A 34 10.17 20.85 4.05
N PRO A 35 11.51 20.97 3.93
CA PRO A 35 12.40 19.87 3.54
C PRO A 35 13.16 19.25 4.74
N ALA A 36 12.91 17.97 5.05
CA ALA A 36 13.82 17.12 5.84
C ALA A 36 13.59 15.62 5.53
N GLY A 37 14.67 14.88 5.23
CA GLY A 37 14.62 13.45 4.90
C GLY A 37 14.89 12.52 6.10
N LEU A 38 14.19 11.39 6.18
CA LEU A 38 14.27 10.42 7.28
C LEU A 38 15.45 9.46 7.17
N LEU A 39 15.86 9.09 5.95
CA LEU A 39 16.94 8.14 5.75
C LEU A 39 18.30 8.63 6.31
N PRO A 40 18.71 9.90 6.12
CA PRO A 40 19.89 10.45 6.79
C PRO A 40 19.77 10.47 8.32
N ALA A 41 18.59 10.80 8.86
CA ALA A 41 18.35 10.82 10.30
C ALA A 41 18.49 9.40 10.90
N LEU A 42 17.94 8.38 10.24
CA LEU A 42 18.09 6.99 10.66
C LEU A 42 19.58 6.57 10.68
N ARG A 43 20.34 6.87 9.61
CA ARG A 43 21.77 6.54 9.54
C ARG A 43 22.59 7.22 10.63
N HIS A 44 22.25 8.47 10.97
CA HIS A 44 22.97 9.25 11.97
C HIS A 44 22.89 8.65 13.38
N VAL A 45 21.77 8.02 13.73
CA VAL A 45 21.54 7.47 15.07
C VAL A 45 22.12 6.05 15.24
N LEU A 46 22.49 5.39 14.14
CA LEU A 46 23.09 4.05 14.17
C LEU A 46 24.62 4.13 14.41
N SER A 47 25.13 3.37 15.38
CA SER A 47 26.57 3.25 15.67
C SER A 47 27.05 1.78 15.60
N PRO A 48 28.28 1.52 15.12
CA PRO A 48 29.19 2.47 14.45
C PRO A 48 28.71 2.85 13.02
N PRO A 49 29.12 4.02 12.48
CA PRO A 49 28.60 4.57 11.22
C PRO A 49 28.89 3.72 9.98
N ASP A 50 30.04 3.04 9.95
CA ASP A 50 30.49 2.27 8.79
C ASP A 50 29.58 1.05 8.51
N ASP A 51 29.00 0.48 9.57
CA ASP A 51 28.04 -0.62 9.47
C ASP A 51 26.60 -0.15 9.22
N ALA A 52 26.31 1.13 9.46
CA ALA A 52 24.95 1.68 9.38
C ALA A 52 24.39 1.58 7.95
N VAL A 53 25.23 1.79 6.93
CA VAL A 53 24.81 1.68 5.52
C VAL A 53 24.41 0.25 5.18
N ALA A 54 25.22 -0.74 5.56
CA ALA A 54 24.94 -2.16 5.31
C ALA A 54 23.69 -2.63 6.07
N ARG A 55 23.55 -2.23 7.34
CA ARG A 55 22.39 -2.56 8.17
C ARG A 55 21.09 -1.97 7.64
N VAL A 56 21.13 -0.72 7.15
CA VAL A 56 19.97 -0.09 6.49
C VAL A 56 19.68 -0.75 5.14
N ALA A 57 20.70 -1.14 4.38
CA ALA A 57 20.51 -1.86 3.12
C ALA A 57 19.80 -3.21 3.32
N ALA A 58 20.06 -3.90 4.45
CA ALA A 58 19.42 -5.16 4.80
C ALA A 58 17.93 -5.06 5.16
N LEU A 59 17.39 -3.86 5.34
CA LEU A 59 15.95 -3.65 5.59
C LEU A 59 15.12 -3.91 4.33
N TRP A 60 15.66 -3.60 3.16
CA TRP A 60 14.91 -3.58 1.91
C TRP A 60 14.57 -5.00 1.45
N ARG A 61 13.35 -5.15 0.97
CA ARG A 61 12.80 -6.40 0.45
C ARG A 61 12.39 -6.20 -1.01
N PRO A 62 12.45 -7.26 -1.84
CA PRO A 62 11.87 -7.20 -3.17
C PRO A 62 10.36 -6.96 -3.06
N TRP A 63 9.81 -6.19 -3.99
CA TRP A 63 8.38 -6.05 -4.16
C TRP A 63 7.97 -6.71 -5.48
N PRO A 64 7.08 -7.71 -5.47
CA PRO A 64 6.86 -8.57 -6.63
C PRO A 64 5.91 -8.00 -7.68
N LEU A 65 5.19 -6.90 -7.41
CA LEU A 65 4.31 -6.26 -8.40
C LEU A 65 5.02 -5.08 -9.08
N PRO A 66 5.31 -5.16 -10.39
CA PRO A 66 5.88 -4.02 -11.10
C PRO A 66 4.89 -2.86 -11.16
N VAL A 67 5.41 -1.63 -11.10
CA VAL A 67 4.63 -0.40 -11.28
C VAL A 67 5.05 0.20 -12.62
N ALA A 68 4.15 0.18 -13.61
CA ALA A 68 4.43 0.71 -14.94
C ALA A 68 4.82 2.20 -14.87
N GLY A 69 5.97 2.57 -15.43
CA GLY A 69 6.45 3.95 -15.43
C GLY A 69 6.78 4.53 -14.04
N GLY A 70 6.92 3.65 -13.04
CA GLY A 70 7.15 4.05 -11.65
C GLY A 70 8.29 3.29 -10.99
N SER A 71 8.42 3.54 -9.69
CA SER A 71 9.36 2.91 -8.79
C SER A 71 8.63 2.40 -7.55
N VAL A 72 9.21 1.39 -6.92
CA VAL A 72 8.68 0.76 -5.72
C VAL A 72 9.80 0.52 -4.73
N ALA A 73 9.49 0.70 -3.45
CA ALA A 73 10.35 0.33 -2.35
C ALA A 73 9.53 -0.38 -1.28
N ALA A 74 10.06 -1.48 -0.76
CA ALA A 74 9.48 -2.22 0.35
C ALA A 74 10.55 -2.57 1.37
N LEU A 75 10.21 -2.58 2.65
CA LEU A 75 11.12 -2.90 3.73
C LEU A 75 10.45 -3.75 4.82
N SER A 76 11.27 -4.53 5.52
CA SER A 76 10.84 -5.38 6.63
C SER A 76 10.68 -4.59 7.92
N LEU A 77 9.46 -4.59 8.47
CA LEU A 77 9.17 -3.96 9.76
C LEU A 77 9.90 -4.63 10.93
N PRO A 78 9.93 -5.98 11.05
CA PRO A 78 10.73 -6.66 12.07
C PRO A 78 12.22 -6.34 12.00
N ALA A 79 12.78 -6.24 10.78
CA ALA A 79 14.18 -5.86 10.61
C ALA A 79 14.42 -4.40 11.04
N LEU A 80 13.49 -3.49 10.73
CA LEU A 80 13.57 -2.09 11.17
C LEU A 80 13.46 -1.98 12.69
N ASP A 81 12.54 -2.73 13.31
CA ASP A 81 12.39 -2.72 14.77
C ASP A 81 13.64 -3.25 15.47
N ALA A 82 14.18 -4.38 14.99
CA ALA A 82 15.44 -4.94 15.48
C ALA A 82 16.62 -3.99 15.27
N LEU A 83 16.64 -3.25 14.15
CA LEU A 83 17.66 -2.24 13.86
C LEU A 83 17.65 -1.11 14.88
N LEU A 84 16.45 -0.64 15.25
CA LEU A 84 16.27 0.44 16.21
C LEU A 84 16.54 0.00 17.64
N GLY A 85 16.24 -1.25 18.01
CA GLY A 85 16.39 -1.71 19.39
C GLY A 85 15.65 -0.77 20.35
N ASP A 86 16.35 -0.23 21.34
CA ASP A 86 15.79 0.69 22.34
C ASP A 86 15.55 2.13 21.82
N ILE A 87 15.99 2.46 20.60
CA ILE A 87 15.72 3.76 20.00
C ILE A 87 14.21 3.92 19.82
N VAL A 88 13.67 5.00 20.38
CA VAL A 88 12.26 5.38 20.21
C VAL A 88 12.06 5.95 18.81
N PRO A 89 11.25 5.36 17.91
CA PRO A 89 11.14 5.85 16.54
C PRO A 89 10.76 7.33 16.47
N ALA A 90 9.88 7.79 17.36
CA ALA A 90 9.48 9.20 17.42
C ALA A 90 10.60 10.20 17.74
N SER A 91 11.75 9.77 18.25
CA SER A 91 12.91 10.66 18.44
C SER A 91 13.65 10.96 17.14
N LEU A 92 13.44 10.17 16.09
CA LEU A 92 14.14 10.32 14.81
C LEU A 92 13.61 11.48 13.99
N HIS A 93 12.32 11.82 14.13
CA HIS A 93 11.70 12.90 13.39
C HIS A 93 10.37 13.37 14.02
N PRO A 94 10.10 14.68 14.10
CA PRO A 94 8.90 15.22 14.78
C PRO A 94 7.57 14.82 14.12
N ALA A 95 7.59 14.45 12.84
CA ALA A 95 6.40 13.97 12.13
C ALA A 95 5.92 12.59 12.62
N ILE A 96 6.79 11.81 13.27
CA ILE A 96 6.43 10.48 13.76
C ILE A 96 5.52 10.67 14.99
N PRO A 97 4.34 10.05 15.04
CA PRO A 97 3.35 10.36 16.07
C PRO A 97 3.78 9.83 17.45
N ALA A 98 4.43 10.68 18.25
CA ALA A 98 5.03 10.32 19.54
C ALA A 98 4.05 9.73 20.56
N ARG A 99 2.75 10.06 20.45
CA ARG A 99 1.69 9.55 21.34
C ARG A 99 1.17 8.17 20.94
N CYS A 100 1.55 7.66 19.78
CA CYS A 100 1.15 6.32 19.35
C CYS A 100 2.06 5.24 19.93
N VAL A 101 1.53 4.02 20.06
CA VAL A 101 2.30 2.82 20.40
C VAL A 101 3.45 2.59 19.40
N ARG A 102 4.52 1.93 19.85
CA ARG A 102 5.74 1.69 19.06
C ARG A 102 5.46 1.09 17.68
N SER A 103 4.58 0.09 17.59
CA SER A 103 4.20 -0.55 16.31
C SER A 103 3.65 0.45 15.28
N ARG A 104 2.86 1.43 15.74
CA ARG A 104 2.32 2.49 14.88
C ARG A 104 3.37 3.53 14.51
N GLN A 105 4.32 3.82 15.40
CA GLN A 105 5.45 4.69 15.07
C GLN A 105 6.36 4.03 14.03
N LEU A 106 6.62 2.72 14.17
CA LEU A 106 7.39 1.92 13.22
C LEU A 106 6.73 1.88 11.85
N SER A 107 5.44 1.59 11.76
CA SER A 107 4.76 1.56 10.45
C SER A 107 4.72 2.93 9.77
N PHE A 108 4.57 4.01 10.54
CA PHE A 108 4.68 5.36 10.02
C PHE A 108 6.09 5.65 9.48
N LEU A 109 7.13 5.38 10.27
CA LEU A 109 8.53 5.56 9.88
C LEU A 109 8.86 4.74 8.62
N ALA A 110 8.50 3.45 8.62
CA ALA A 110 8.75 2.53 7.53
C ALA A 110 8.08 2.98 6.24
N GLY A 111 6.79 3.35 6.29
CA GLY A 111 6.07 3.86 5.13
C GLY A 111 6.71 5.14 4.56
N CYS A 112 7.20 6.02 5.43
CA CYS A 112 7.88 7.24 4.99
C CYS A 112 9.26 6.96 4.38
N LEU A 113 10.04 6.02 4.93
CA LEU A 113 11.31 5.58 4.34
C LEU A 113 11.08 4.94 2.96
N CYS A 114 10.07 4.08 2.83
CA CYS A 114 9.69 3.52 1.53
C CYS A 114 9.29 4.61 0.53
N ALA A 115 8.52 5.61 0.96
CA ALA A 115 8.10 6.69 0.07
C ALA A 115 9.29 7.55 -0.41
N GLU A 116 10.24 7.87 0.46
CA GLU A 116 11.49 8.55 0.08
C GLU A 116 12.30 7.71 -0.92
N GLN A 117 12.43 6.41 -0.67
CA GLN A 117 13.18 5.49 -1.53
C GLN A 117 12.49 5.28 -2.90
N ALA A 118 11.17 5.17 -2.94
CA ALA A 118 10.40 5.05 -4.18
C ALA A 118 10.49 6.35 -5.01
N LEU A 119 10.42 7.52 -4.37
CA LEU A 119 10.60 8.80 -5.07
C LEU A 119 12.01 8.93 -5.65
N ALA A 120 13.04 8.55 -4.89
CA ALA A 120 14.43 8.58 -5.34
C ALA A 120 14.72 7.62 -6.51
N GLY A 121 13.89 6.59 -6.68
CA GLY A 121 13.98 5.66 -7.81
C GLY A 121 13.33 6.16 -9.10
N LEU A 122 12.63 7.30 -9.08
CA LEU A 122 12.17 7.96 -10.31
C LEU A 122 13.34 8.69 -10.97
N PRO A 123 13.36 8.85 -12.31
CA PRO A 123 14.38 9.63 -13.03
C PRO A 123 14.33 11.14 -12.76
N LEU A 124 13.69 11.55 -11.67
CA LEU A 124 13.64 12.90 -11.11
C LEU A 124 14.92 13.19 -10.34
N THR A 125 15.76 14.05 -10.88
CA THR A 125 16.90 14.57 -10.14
C THR A 125 16.41 15.44 -8.96
N ALA A 126 16.65 14.96 -7.73
CA ALA A 126 16.59 15.71 -6.47
C ALA A 126 15.20 16.14 -5.91
N ALA A 127 14.13 15.40 -6.18
CA ALA A 127 12.85 15.66 -5.50
C ALA A 127 12.91 15.25 -4.01
N VAL A 128 12.72 16.21 -3.10
CA VAL A 128 12.53 15.94 -1.67
C VAL A 128 11.05 15.64 -1.44
N LEU A 129 10.77 14.51 -0.77
CA LEU A 129 9.41 14.17 -0.38
C LEU A 129 8.93 15.13 0.70
N ASP A 130 7.93 15.93 0.36
CA ASP A 130 7.34 16.90 1.26
C ASP A 130 6.37 16.22 2.25
N ARG A 131 5.91 16.91 3.29
CA ARG A 131 5.06 16.33 4.35
C ARG A 131 3.94 17.27 4.76
N ASP A 132 2.74 16.72 4.91
CA ASP A 132 1.58 17.45 5.43
C ASP A 132 1.71 17.78 6.93
N PRO A 133 0.84 18.63 7.51
CA PRO A 133 0.88 18.95 8.94
C PRO A 133 0.70 17.72 9.86
N SER A 134 0.16 16.62 9.34
CA SER A 134 0.06 15.33 10.03
C SER A 134 1.29 14.43 9.82
N GLY A 135 2.29 14.91 9.08
CA GLY A 135 3.54 14.23 8.79
C GLY A 135 3.50 13.30 7.58
N ARG A 136 2.33 13.14 6.94
CA ARG A 136 2.16 12.20 5.82
C ARG A 136 2.87 12.74 4.57
N PRO A 137 3.51 11.87 3.78
CA PRO A 137 4.12 12.28 2.52
C PRO A 137 3.17 13.05 1.58
N ARG A 138 3.66 14.17 1.05
CA ARG A 138 3.09 14.89 -0.08
C ARG A 138 3.93 14.59 -1.31
N TRP A 139 3.31 13.96 -2.29
CA TRP A 139 3.96 13.68 -3.57
C TRP A 139 4.23 14.97 -4.33
N PRO A 140 5.42 15.12 -4.97
CA PRO A 140 5.71 16.28 -5.81
C PRO A 140 4.73 16.43 -6.97
N ALA A 141 4.64 17.64 -7.52
CA ALA A 141 3.82 17.89 -8.71
C ALA A 141 4.24 16.97 -9.87
N GLY A 142 3.26 16.35 -10.53
CA GLY A 142 3.50 15.37 -11.61
C GLY A 142 3.84 13.96 -11.14
N VAL A 143 3.93 13.73 -9.83
CA VAL A 143 4.12 12.41 -9.22
C VAL A 143 2.88 12.01 -8.45
N THR A 144 2.47 10.76 -8.62
CA THR A 144 1.46 10.11 -7.79
C THR A 144 2.11 8.97 -7.02
N GLY A 145 1.54 8.59 -5.89
CA GLY A 145 2.06 7.48 -5.12
C GLY A 145 1.11 7.01 -4.02
N SER A 146 1.41 5.84 -3.48
CA SER A 146 0.63 5.21 -2.43
C SER A 146 1.55 4.47 -1.48
N ILE A 147 1.14 4.40 -0.22
CA ILE A 147 1.87 3.74 0.86
C ILE A 147 0.97 2.67 1.47
N THR A 148 1.55 1.54 1.81
CA THR A 148 0.87 0.45 2.51
C THR A 148 1.77 -0.17 3.56
N HIS A 149 1.18 -0.85 4.53
CA HIS A 149 1.90 -1.63 5.53
C HIS A 149 1.05 -2.78 6.03
N SER A 150 1.72 -3.86 6.38
CA SER A 150 1.20 -4.98 7.16
C SER A 150 1.96 -5.06 8.48
N PRO A 151 1.74 -6.06 9.34
CA PRO A 151 2.56 -6.27 10.54
C PRO A 151 4.05 -6.52 10.22
N THR A 152 4.38 -7.05 9.04
CA THR A 152 5.75 -7.50 8.70
C THR A 152 6.43 -6.68 7.61
N LEU A 153 5.67 -5.91 6.82
CA LEU A 153 6.17 -5.19 5.65
C LEU A 153 5.61 -3.76 5.62
N ALA A 154 6.41 -2.81 5.14
CA ALA A 154 5.90 -1.54 4.63
C ALA A 154 6.37 -1.35 3.19
N ALA A 155 5.54 -0.75 2.35
CA ALA A 155 5.86 -0.48 0.96
C ALA A 155 5.31 0.87 0.50
N ALA A 156 5.97 1.45 -0.49
CA ALA A 156 5.47 2.62 -1.19
C ALA A 156 5.76 2.50 -2.68
N VAL A 157 4.86 3.03 -3.47
CA VAL A 157 5.00 3.17 -4.92
C VAL A 157 4.93 4.64 -5.29
N ALA A 158 5.73 5.02 -6.28
CA ALA A 158 5.71 6.35 -6.88
C ALA A 158 5.76 6.20 -8.39
N ALA A 159 4.98 7.00 -9.12
CA ALA A 159 4.98 6.97 -10.58
C ALA A 159 4.82 8.38 -11.14
N TRP A 160 5.38 8.59 -12.33
CA TRP A 160 5.06 9.76 -13.13
C TRP A 160 3.62 9.67 -13.60
N SER A 161 2.85 10.73 -13.36
CA SER A 161 1.49 10.82 -13.82
C SER A 161 1.21 12.23 -14.34
N PRO A 162 1.29 12.44 -15.68
CA PRO A 162 0.92 13.71 -16.29
C PRO A 162 -0.60 13.94 -16.28
N GLN A 163 -1.37 12.87 -16.03
CA GLN A 163 -2.82 12.88 -15.85
C GLN A 163 -3.14 12.64 -14.38
N PRO A 164 -4.32 13.02 -13.89
CA PRO A 164 -4.71 12.77 -12.50
C PRO A 164 -5.15 11.31 -12.29
N ASP A 165 -4.41 10.35 -12.84
CA ASP A 165 -4.66 8.93 -12.62
C ASP A 165 -4.20 8.54 -11.21
N GLY A 166 -5.09 7.86 -10.50
CA GLY A 166 -4.88 7.37 -9.16
C GLY A 166 -3.99 6.14 -9.14
N LEU A 167 -3.03 6.12 -8.22
CA LEU A 167 -2.21 4.96 -7.91
C LEU A 167 -2.47 4.55 -6.47
N GLY A 168 -2.80 3.28 -6.26
CA GLY A 168 -3.07 2.74 -4.95
C GLY A 168 -2.43 1.38 -4.78
N VAL A 169 -1.84 1.14 -3.61
CA VAL A 169 -1.30 -0.17 -3.24
C VAL A 169 -1.77 -0.57 -1.87
N ASP A 170 -1.90 -1.86 -1.69
CA ASP A 170 -2.30 -2.44 -0.43
C ASP A 170 -1.57 -3.76 -0.17
N CYS A 171 -1.38 -4.09 1.11
CA CYS A 171 -0.79 -5.36 1.51
C CYS A 171 -1.39 -5.90 2.80
N GLU A 172 -1.90 -7.14 2.78
CA GLU A 172 -2.64 -7.71 3.90
C GLU A 172 -2.24 -9.16 4.16
N PRO A 173 -2.09 -9.59 5.43
CA PRO A 173 -2.00 -11.01 5.75
C PRO A 173 -3.34 -11.69 5.46
N LEU A 174 -3.29 -12.99 5.13
CA LEU A 174 -4.51 -13.78 4.91
C LEU A 174 -5.37 -13.83 6.17
N ALA A 175 -6.60 -13.31 6.05
CA ALA A 175 -7.56 -13.29 7.15
C ALA A 175 -8.08 -14.69 7.50
N ALA A 176 -8.28 -14.92 8.79
CA ALA A 176 -8.87 -16.14 9.34
C ALA A 176 -9.65 -15.82 10.63
N GLY A 177 -10.53 -16.73 11.05
CA GLY A 177 -11.33 -16.58 12.27
C GLY A 177 -12.16 -15.29 12.27
N GLY A 178 -12.24 -14.60 13.41
CA GLY A 178 -13.07 -13.39 13.55
C GLY A 178 -12.70 -12.26 12.58
N GLN A 179 -11.42 -12.12 12.20
CA GLN A 179 -11.00 -11.10 11.22
C GLN A 179 -11.65 -11.35 9.84
N LEU A 180 -11.83 -12.61 9.46
CA LEU A 180 -12.51 -12.96 8.21
C LEU A 180 -13.98 -12.55 8.27
N ASP A 181 -14.66 -12.83 9.38
CA ASP A 181 -16.06 -12.47 9.56
C ASP A 181 -16.27 -10.94 9.50
N ASP A 182 -15.37 -10.19 10.13
CA ASP A 182 -15.35 -8.72 10.10
C ASP A 182 -15.17 -8.20 8.66
N ILE A 183 -14.21 -8.74 7.91
CA ILE A 183 -13.98 -8.36 6.51
C ILE A 183 -15.22 -8.68 5.65
N VAL A 184 -15.78 -9.88 5.77
CA VAL A 184 -16.95 -10.29 4.96
C VAL A 184 -18.17 -9.43 5.27
N SER A 185 -18.34 -9.03 6.53
CA SER A 185 -19.45 -8.18 6.98
C SER A 185 -19.29 -6.73 6.49
N ALA A 186 -18.11 -6.13 6.71
CA ALA A 186 -17.87 -4.72 6.45
C ALA A 186 -17.52 -4.42 4.99
N CYS A 187 -16.85 -5.34 4.30
CA CYS A 187 -16.20 -5.03 3.03
C CYS A 187 -16.89 -5.64 1.81
N CYS A 188 -17.51 -6.82 1.96
CA CYS A 188 -18.11 -7.51 0.83
C CYS A 188 -19.54 -7.02 0.56
N THR A 189 -19.87 -6.70 -0.70
CA THR A 189 -21.26 -6.52 -1.11
C THR A 189 -22.01 -7.85 -1.15
N ALA A 190 -23.33 -7.81 -1.41
CA ALA A 190 -24.07 -9.04 -1.65
C ALA A 190 -23.55 -9.82 -2.88
N ALA A 191 -23.11 -9.11 -3.93
CA ALA A 191 -22.51 -9.72 -5.11
C ALA A 191 -21.15 -10.35 -4.78
N ASP A 192 -20.29 -9.65 -4.04
CA ASP A 192 -19.00 -10.19 -3.58
C ASP A 192 -19.20 -11.48 -2.78
N ARG A 193 -20.15 -11.48 -1.83
CA ARG A 193 -20.47 -12.64 -0.98
C ARG A 193 -20.97 -13.84 -1.79
N ALA A 194 -21.76 -13.60 -2.83
CA ALA A 194 -22.28 -14.67 -3.69
C ALA A 194 -21.15 -15.41 -4.45
N CYS A 195 -19.99 -14.76 -4.62
CA CYS A 195 -18.82 -15.32 -5.30
C CYS A 195 -17.77 -15.90 -4.35
N LEU A 196 -17.96 -15.82 -3.02
CA LEU A 196 -16.99 -16.36 -2.06
C LEU A 196 -17.01 -17.90 -2.07
N PRO A 197 -15.90 -18.57 -2.42
CA PRO A 197 -15.83 -20.03 -2.38
C PRO A 197 -15.76 -20.52 -0.93
N SER A 198 -16.56 -21.52 -0.57
CA SER A 198 -16.60 -22.06 0.80
C SER A 198 -15.24 -22.52 1.34
N ARG A 199 -14.38 -23.10 0.49
CA ARG A 199 -13.05 -23.59 0.88
C ARG A 199 -11.93 -22.54 0.88
N ALA A 200 -12.13 -21.40 0.23
CA ALA A 200 -11.11 -20.36 0.09
C ALA A 200 -11.64 -18.97 0.46
N ALA A 201 -12.67 -18.94 1.32
CA ALA A 201 -13.33 -17.71 1.75
C ALA A 201 -12.34 -16.72 2.38
N GLY A 202 -11.41 -17.21 3.22
CA GLY A 202 -10.34 -16.39 3.81
C GLY A 202 -9.51 -15.65 2.77
N THR A 203 -8.94 -16.39 1.82
CA THR A 203 -8.11 -15.82 0.75
C THR A 203 -8.91 -14.87 -0.14
N MET A 204 -10.12 -15.25 -0.55
CA MET A 204 -10.93 -14.43 -1.45
C MET A 204 -11.43 -13.16 -0.77
N ALA A 205 -11.89 -13.23 0.48
CA ALA A 205 -12.33 -12.06 1.22
C ALA A 205 -11.17 -11.10 1.48
N THR A 206 -9.97 -11.62 1.82
CA THR A 206 -8.75 -10.81 1.93
C THR A 206 -8.41 -10.15 0.60
N LEU A 207 -8.58 -10.86 -0.53
CA LEU A 207 -8.39 -10.31 -1.88
C LEU A 207 -9.33 -9.16 -2.17
N ILE A 208 -10.62 -9.33 -1.92
CA ILE A 208 -11.62 -8.29 -2.15
C ILE A 208 -11.32 -7.07 -1.28
N PHE A 209 -11.01 -7.28 0.00
CA PHE A 209 -10.64 -6.21 0.91
C PHE A 209 -9.41 -5.43 0.44
N SER A 210 -8.30 -6.13 0.21
CA SER A 210 -7.04 -5.51 -0.17
C SER A 210 -7.15 -4.80 -1.53
N ALA A 211 -7.90 -5.38 -2.47
CA ALA A 211 -8.17 -4.75 -3.75
C ALA A 211 -8.96 -3.45 -3.61
N LYS A 212 -10.00 -3.44 -2.75
CA LYS A 212 -10.80 -2.25 -2.49
C LYS A 212 -10.00 -1.18 -1.76
N GLU A 213 -9.13 -1.54 -0.80
CA GLU A 213 -8.18 -0.62 -0.17
C GLU A 213 -7.23 0.00 -1.20
N ALA A 214 -6.66 -0.80 -2.11
CA ALA A 214 -5.83 -0.29 -3.20
C ALA A 214 -6.63 0.65 -4.12
N GLY A 215 -7.84 0.27 -4.52
CA GLY A 215 -8.73 1.12 -5.31
C GLY A 215 -9.10 2.43 -4.61
N TYR A 216 -9.40 2.38 -3.31
CA TYR A 216 -9.68 3.54 -2.49
C TYR A 216 -8.47 4.47 -2.43
N LYS A 217 -7.27 3.96 -2.16
CA LYS A 217 -6.03 4.78 -2.12
C LYS A 217 -5.78 5.46 -3.47
N ALA A 218 -5.98 4.74 -4.58
CA ALA A 218 -5.88 5.30 -5.92
C ALA A 218 -6.84 6.48 -6.11
N LEU A 219 -8.08 6.35 -5.64
CA LEU A 219 -9.14 7.34 -5.86
C LEU A 219 -9.29 8.38 -4.73
N SER A 220 -8.60 8.21 -3.61
CA SER A 220 -8.79 8.96 -2.37
C SER A 220 -8.70 10.48 -2.53
N HIS A 221 -7.75 10.95 -3.32
CA HIS A 221 -7.57 12.38 -3.63
C HIS A 221 -8.74 13.00 -4.41
N ARG A 222 -9.64 12.17 -4.96
CA ARG A 222 -10.87 12.58 -5.65
C ARG A 222 -12.10 12.51 -4.76
N PHE A 223 -12.02 11.75 -3.67
CA PHE A 223 -13.11 11.61 -2.75
C PHE A 223 -13.09 12.77 -1.75
N GLY A 224 -14.10 13.64 -1.83
CA GLY A 224 -14.32 14.70 -0.83
C GLY A 224 -14.84 14.17 0.51
N ARG A 225 -14.92 12.84 0.67
CA ARG A 225 -15.44 12.12 1.83
C ARG A 225 -14.83 10.72 1.91
N ILE A 226 -15.04 10.05 3.04
CA ILE A 226 -14.78 8.61 3.15
C ILE A 226 -15.77 7.87 2.24
N VAL A 227 -15.26 6.91 1.46
CA VAL A 227 -16.03 6.01 0.60
C VAL A 227 -16.15 4.67 1.30
N ASP A 228 -17.36 4.13 1.32
CA ASP A 228 -17.61 2.83 1.93
C ASP A 228 -17.14 1.70 0.99
N PHE A 229 -16.60 0.61 1.55
CA PHE A 229 -16.20 -0.56 0.78
C PHE A 229 -17.33 -1.13 -0.08
N THR A 230 -18.57 -0.94 0.36
CA THR A 230 -19.77 -1.40 -0.34
C THR A 230 -20.20 -0.50 -1.50
N GLU A 231 -19.49 0.60 -1.77
CA GLU A 231 -19.72 1.43 -2.96
C GLU A 231 -19.01 0.89 -4.21
N PHE A 232 -18.10 -0.08 -4.05
CA PHE A 232 -17.45 -0.82 -5.13
C PHE A 232 -17.65 -2.32 -4.94
N GLU A 233 -17.66 -3.07 -6.03
CA GLU A 233 -17.77 -4.52 -6.03
C GLU A 233 -16.84 -5.15 -7.07
N VAL A 234 -16.52 -6.42 -6.89
CA VAL A 234 -15.77 -7.19 -7.89
C VAL A 234 -16.70 -7.55 -9.04
N CYS A 235 -16.36 -7.08 -10.25
CA CYS A 235 -17.13 -7.40 -11.45
C CYS A 235 -16.46 -8.48 -12.33
N GLN A 236 -15.16 -8.72 -12.15
CA GLN A 236 -14.42 -9.75 -12.88
C GLN A 236 -13.20 -10.21 -12.08
N LEU A 237 -12.87 -11.50 -12.17
CA LEU A 237 -11.67 -12.08 -11.58
C LEU A 237 -10.96 -12.98 -12.62
N ALA A 238 -9.69 -12.71 -12.86
CA ALA A 238 -8.79 -13.54 -13.64
C ALA A 238 -7.66 -14.05 -12.73
N GLN A 239 -7.96 -15.08 -11.95
CA GLN A 239 -7.08 -15.55 -10.86
C GLN A 239 -5.70 -15.98 -11.34
N ASP A 240 -5.61 -16.69 -12.46
CA ASP A 240 -4.33 -17.15 -13.03
C ASP A 240 -3.47 -16.01 -13.58
N ALA A 241 -4.10 -14.88 -13.94
CA ALA A 241 -3.42 -13.67 -14.39
C ALA A 241 -3.07 -12.72 -13.24
N GLY A 242 -3.49 -13.02 -12.00
CA GLY A 242 -3.31 -12.11 -10.86
C GLY A 242 -4.03 -10.78 -11.06
N GLN A 243 -5.25 -10.81 -11.61
CA GLN A 243 -6.02 -9.60 -11.88
C GLN A 243 -7.47 -9.72 -11.40
N LEU A 244 -8.00 -8.66 -10.80
CA LEU A 244 -9.44 -8.47 -10.62
C LEU A 244 -9.86 -7.10 -11.12
N TRP A 245 -11.15 -6.92 -11.36
CA TRP A 245 -11.73 -5.63 -11.71
C TRP A 245 -12.73 -5.20 -10.67
N LEU A 246 -12.59 -3.94 -10.24
CA LEU A 246 -13.54 -3.26 -9.39
C LEU A 246 -14.41 -2.35 -10.25
N ALA A 247 -15.71 -2.35 -9.97
CA ALA A 247 -16.67 -1.43 -10.54
C ALA A 247 -17.48 -0.76 -9.42
N PRO A 248 -17.92 0.50 -9.59
CA PRO A 248 -18.82 1.08 -8.62
C PRO A 248 -20.19 0.39 -8.69
N VAL A 249 -20.75 0.10 -7.51
CA VAL A 249 -22.04 -0.58 -7.39
C VAL A 249 -23.12 0.20 -8.14
N PRO A 250 -24.01 -0.47 -8.91
CA PRO A 250 -25.13 0.18 -9.58
C PRO A 250 -25.96 1.07 -8.65
N GLY A 251 -26.18 2.32 -9.06
CA GLY A 251 -26.93 3.31 -8.27
C GLY A 251 -26.12 4.06 -7.22
N SER A 252 -24.85 3.71 -7.00
CA SER A 252 -23.92 4.54 -6.21
C SER A 252 -23.65 5.89 -6.88
N GLU A 253 -23.18 6.86 -6.10
CA GLU A 253 -22.72 8.17 -6.60
C GLU A 253 -21.67 8.04 -7.73
N TRP A 254 -20.86 6.98 -7.67
CA TRP A 254 -19.71 6.74 -8.52
C TRP A 254 -20.02 6.00 -9.81
N HIS A 255 -21.18 5.35 -9.90
CA HIS A 255 -21.53 4.42 -10.99
C HIS A 255 -21.38 5.01 -12.40
N ARG A 256 -21.60 6.33 -12.58
CA ARG A 256 -21.41 7.03 -13.86
C ARG A 256 -20.12 7.84 -13.96
N ARG A 257 -19.37 7.95 -12.88
CA ARG A 257 -18.18 8.80 -12.77
C ARG A 257 -16.91 7.98 -12.95
N ILE A 258 -16.90 6.76 -12.41
CA ILE A 258 -15.76 5.86 -12.40
C ILE A 258 -16.06 4.66 -13.31
N GLN A 259 -15.19 4.42 -14.28
CA GLN A 259 -15.24 3.20 -15.09
C GLN A 259 -14.66 2.03 -14.28
N PRO A 260 -15.06 0.79 -14.57
CA PRO A 260 -14.40 -0.37 -14.01
C PRO A 260 -12.89 -0.31 -14.26
N PHE A 261 -12.09 -0.65 -13.25
CA PHE A 261 -10.63 -0.59 -13.33
C PHE A 261 -10.00 -1.87 -12.80
N ALA A 262 -8.84 -2.21 -13.36
CA ALA A 262 -8.11 -3.39 -12.99
C ALA A 262 -7.27 -3.15 -11.72
N VAL A 263 -7.21 -4.17 -10.89
CA VAL A 263 -6.31 -4.29 -9.75
C VAL A 263 -5.46 -5.54 -9.99
N GLN A 264 -4.14 -5.35 -10.04
CA GLN A 264 -3.19 -6.45 -10.07
C GLN A 264 -2.98 -6.95 -8.64
N PHE A 265 -2.88 -8.26 -8.49
CA PHE A 265 -2.59 -8.87 -7.20
C PHE A 265 -1.60 -10.02 -7.33
N THR A 266 -0.86 -10.24 -6.25
CA THR A 266 -0.02 -11.43 -6.09
C THR A 266 0.05 -11.82 -4.63
N PHE A 267 0.53 -13.02 -4.37
CA PHE A 267 0.78 -13.52 -3.03
C PHE A 267 2.27 -13.71 -2.89
N ASP A 268 2.86 -13.02 -1.92
CA ASP A 268 4.24 -13.23 -1.56
C ASP A 268 4.31 -14.39 -0.57
N ALA A 269 4.99 -15.47 -0.99
CA ALA A 269 5.14 -16.69 -0.22
C ALA A 269 6.38 -16.67 0.69
N ASP A 270 7.24 -15.66 0.54
CA ASP A 270 8.52 -15.52 1.24
C ASP A 270 8.48 -14.44 2.35
N SER A 271 7.27 -13.95 2.67
CA SER A 271 6.98 -12.93 3.69
C SER A 271 7.16 -13.40 5.15
#